data_AF-A0A9P6IPG8-F1
#
_entry.id   AF-A0A9P6IPG8-F1
#
_cell.length_a   1.000
_cell.length_b   1.000
_cell.length_c   1.000
_cell.angle_alpha   90.00
_cell.angle_beta   90.00
_cell.angle_gamma   90.00
#
_symmetry.space_group_name_H-M   'P 1'
#
loop_
_entity.id
_entity.type
_entity.pdbx_description
1 polymer ?
#
loop_
_entity_poly.entity_id
_entity_poly.type
_entity_poly.pdbx_seq_one_letter_code
_entity_poly.pdbx_strand_id
1 'polypeptide(L)'
;MLVVLAFWLGDYEFLWMQAVPEVYWVGKRDYYFWGLCIAPSILSHFVTMWGHYYRSDSVFQKSIDRVSWSASLSLQERNVKRLNQISIWERKDRWYGYTVKCWVLMFIASGVNLVWFIQPLAGNIGKALEHEPPLHAWSAYIGWGSGYAAMGACGMVLFVVLRRSMLQALGFTYADLLPLHRGMGWAVFYWSLIHTIGYMVHFIAEGDVAAEINFDGETRGPQNILGFVALVAMGILVLLSRPNIRRRFYNTFLLSHRYLTIISLATTLMHYPYFMTWYYVVPSMCLFLADRFIPKITQSFSIAPDVACSFNKEADVLTIVITSRNRLEPLKPYYAGDYVNLQLRSLSEIYHPFTIASYWPEDPYSMTLYIRTFGGNKKSWTHALSELCGKDGESTLLKMNVEGVFGDRQHDYLCSDTIVILAAGAAITTFMPLIKSIAAHIDAKSSASSEPQTTIKAYLICTFRYESELYCYGDFLHQISNDPRFTSWLKTTIHVSRPEKTLPISLKAPVVAGREHNNNNDGEHPYDQRERIACSTGASSPTITTGSFDEPVQLQTTLPQDSHIVTVSIPAAFVSQQQKTDKYA
;
A
#
# COMPACT_ATOMS: atom_id res chain seq x y z
N MET A 1 -20.04 -6.58 23.23
CA MET A 1 -19.16 -6.93 24.36
C MET A 1 -19.59 -8.22 25.07
N LEU A 2 -20.84 -8.36 25.51
CA LEU A 2 -21.30 -9.59 26.20
C LEU A 2 -21.10 -10.88 25.39
N VAL A 3 -21.37 -10.85 24.07
CA VAL A 3 -21.09 -12.01 23.18
C VAL A 3 -19.60 -12.34 23.09
N VAL A 4 -18.74 -11.32 23.09
CA VAL A 4 -17.28 -11.49 23.05
C VAL A 4 -16.79 -12.07 24.38
N LEU A 5 -17.28 -11.56 25.52
CA LEU A 5 -16.98 -12.11 26.84
C LEU A 5 -17.50 -13.54 27.01
N ALA A 6 -18.71 -13.85 26.53
CA ALA A 6 -19.26 -15.19 26.54
C ALA A 6 -18.43 -16.16 25.68
N PHE A 7 -17.96 -15.70 24.51
CA PHE A 7 -17.00 -16.45 23.70
C PHE A 7 -15.67 -16.64 24.45
N TRP A 8 -15.11 -15.58 25.04
CA TRP A 8 -13.84 -15.64 25.79
C TRP A 8 -13.88 -16.58 27.00
N LEU A 9 -15.03 -16.75 27.64
CA LEU A 9 -15.16 -17.58 28.83
C LEU A 9 -15.63 -19.00 28.50
N GLY A 10 -16.33 -19.19 27.38
CA GLY A 10 -16.94 -20.46 26.99
C GLY A 10 -16.25 -21.18 25.84
N ASP A 11 -15.33 -20.55 25.11
CA ASP A 11 -14.66 -21.18 23.97
C ASP A 11 -13.84 -22.38 24.41
N TYR A 12 -13.05 -22.25 25.49
CA TYR A 12 -12.27 -23.33 26.08
C TYR A 12 -13.14 -24.55 26.43
N GLU A 13 -14.22 -24.34 27.17
CA GLU A 13 -15.14 -25.42 27.58
C GLU A 13 -15.81 -26.12 26.39
N PHE A 14 -16.24 -25.35 25.39
CA PHE A 14 -17.02 -25.88 24.27
C PHE A 14 -16.17 -26.51 23.18
N LEU A 15 -15.08 -25.86 22.78
CA LEU A 15 -14.22 -26.32 21.69
C LEU A 15 -13.13 -27.28 22.17
N TRP A 16 -12.72 -27.22 23.44
CA TRP A 16 -11.48 -27.85 23.89
C TRP A 16 -11.67 -28.94 24.94
N MET A 17 -12.61 -28.81 25.88
CA MET A 17 -12.84 -29.86 26.90
C MET A 17 -13.69 -31.04 26.39
N GLN A 18 -14.45 -30.87 25.31
CA GLN A 18 -15.20 -31.96 24.70
C GLN A 18 -14.27 -32.87 23.89
N ALA A 19 -14.12 -34.12 24.35
CA ALA A 19 -13.36 -35.16 23.65
C ALA A 19 -13.88 -35.36 22.22
N VAL A 20 -12.98 -35.21 21.24
CA VAL A 20 -13.28 -35.50 19.84
C VAL A 20 -12.76 -36.91 19.55
N PRO A 21 -13.62 -37.84 19.11
CA PRO A 21 -13.20 -39.21 18.87
C PRO A 21 -12.15 -39.33 17.74
N GLU A 22 -12.18 -38.46 16.72
CA GLU A 22 -11.19 -38.44 15.64
C GLU A 22 -10.97 -37.02 15.06
N VAL A 23 -9.72 -36.69 14.70
CA VAL A 23 -9.32 -35.36 14.17
C VAL A 23 -9.92 -35.03 12.80
N TYR A 24 -10.37 -36.04 12.05
CA TYR A 24 -10.83 -35.90 10.66
C TYR A 24 -12.34 -36.11 10.47
N TRP A 25 -13.11 -36.31 11.55
CA TRP A 25 -14.55 -36.51 11.49
C TRP A 25 -15.30 -35.26 11.93
N VAL A 26 -16.20 -34.76 11.07
CA VAL A 26 -17.04 -33.59 11.39
C VAL A 26 -18.17 -34.03 12.31
N GLY A 27 -18.10 -33.62 13.57
CA GLY A 27 -19.12 -33.88 14.58
C GLY A 27 -20.23 -32.83 14.63
N LYS A 28 -21.30 -33.10 15.39
CA LYS A 28 -22.40 -32.14 15.62
C LYS A 28 -21.91 -30.80 16.17
N ARG A 29 -20.93 -30.82 17.09
CA ARG A 29 -20.27 -29.62 17.64
C ARG A 29 -19.67 -28.75 16.53
N ASP A 30 -19.05 -29.36 15.54
CA ASP A 30 -18.34 -28.66 14.46
C ASP A 30 -19.33 -27.95 13.55
N TYR A 31 -20.46 -28.60 13.24
CA TYR A 31 -21.58 -27.96 12.55
C TYR A 31 -22.14 -26.77 13.34
N TYR A 32 -22.27 -26.88 14.66
CA TYR A 32 -22.70 -25.75 15.50
C TYR A 32 -21.68 -24.61 15.48
N PHE A 33 -20.39 -24.91 15.63
CA PHE A 33 -19.36 -23.88 15.61
C PHE A 33 -19.24 -23.20 14.24
N TRP A 34 -19.28 -23.99 13.16
CA TRP A 34 -19.26 -23.47 11.80
C TRP A 34 -20.52 -22.63 11.54
N GLY A 35 -21.70 -23.10 11.93
CA GLY A 35 -22.96 -22.38 11.73
C GLY A 35 -23.10 -21.10 12.58
N LEU A 36 -22.64 -21.12 13.83
CA LEU A 36 -22.83 -20.02 14.79
C LEU A 36 -21.68 -19.01 14.83
N CYS A 37 -20.44 -19.43 14.56
CA CYS A 37 -19.26 -18.58 14.70
C CYS A 37 -18.61 -18.24 13.36
N ILE A 38 -18.42 -19.23 12.49
CA ILE A 38 -17.69 -19.03 11.22
C ILE A 38 -18.60 -18.49 10.12
N ALA A 39 -19.74 -19.13 9.88
CA ALA A 39 -20.65 -18.79 8.79
C ALA A 39 -21.17 -17.35 8.87
N PRO A 40 -21.55 -16.80 10.05
CA PRO A 40 -21.94 -15.40 10.16
C PRO A 40 -20.78 -14.46 9.87
N SER A 41 -19.55 -14.82 10.25
CA SER A 41 -18.35 -14.05 9.95
C SER A 41 -18.07 -14.04 8.45
N ILE A 42 -18.13 -15.20 7.79
CA ILE A 42 -17.97 -15.32 6.33
C ILE A 42 -19.06 -14.55 5.60
N LEU A 43 -20.34 -14.74 5.97
CA LEU A 43 -21.47 -14.06 5.36
C LEU A 43 -21.38 -12.55 5.58
N SER A 44 -21.03 -12.10 6.79
CA SER A 44 -20.76 -10.70 7.09
C SER A 44 -19.63 -10.16 6.22
N HIS A 45 -18.55 -10.92 6.01
CA HIS A 45 -17.47 -10.50 5.12
C HIS A 45 -17.95 -10.30 3.68
N PHE A 46 -18.73 -11.24 3.13
CA PHE A 46 -19.29 -11.10 1.78
C PHE A 46 -20.27 -9.92 1.67
N VAL A 47 -21.14 -9.73 2.65
CA VAL A 47 -22.06 -8.58 2.72
C VAL A 47 -21.29 -7.27 2.83
N THR A 48 -20.23 -7.23 3.64
CA THR A 48 -19.42 -6.02 3.83
C THR A 48 -18.50 -5.71 2.67
N MET A 49 -18.03 -6.69 1.90
CA MET A 49 -17.34 -6.43 0.63
C MET A 49 -18.21 -5.60 -0.33
N TRP A 50 -19.52 -5.87 -0.37
CA TRP A 50 -20.49 -5.07 -1.12
C TRP A 50 -20.95 -3.81 -0.38
N GLY A 51 -21.17 -3.89 0.93
CA GLY A 51 -21.55 -2.74 1.77
C GLY A 51 -20.49 -1.65 1.85
N HIS A 52 -19.21 -2.01 1.68
CA HIS A 52 -18.09 -1.07 1.61
C HIS A 52 -18.25 -0.11 0.44
N TYR A 53 -18.82 -0.54 -0.69
CA TYR A 53 -19.12 0.33 -1.84
C TYR A 53 -20.03 1.49 -1.43
N TYR A 54 -21.14 1.18 -0.76
CA TYR A 54 -22.13 2.19 -0.34
C TYR A 54 -21.63 3.05 0.83
N ARG A 55 -20.94 2.45 1.81
CA ARG A 55 -20.34 3.23 2.90
C ARG A 55 -19.26 4.17 2.39
N SER A 56 -18.43 3.71 1.46
CA SER A 56 -17.37 4.49 0.82
C SER A 56 -17.90 5.76 0.16
N ASP A 57 -18.97 5.62 -0.62
CA ASP A 57 -19.63 6.77 -1.23
C ASP A 57 -20.13 7.74 -0.16
N SER A 58 -20.87 7.24 0.83
CA SER A 58 -21.40 8.09 1.90
C SER A 58 -20.31 8.84 2.68
N VAL A 59 -19.13 8.24 2.87
CA VAL A 59 -18.00 8.87 3.58
C VAL A 59 -17.38 9.96 2.72
N PHE A 60 -17.20 9.71 1.42
CA PHE A 60 -16.69 10.71 0.49
C PHE A 60 -17.66 11.88 0.34
N GLN A 61 -18.96 11.60 0.10
CA GLN A 61 -20.00 12.63 0.01
C GLN A 61 -20.06 13.47 1.29
N LYS A 62 -20.06 12.84 2.47
CA LYS A 62 -19.99 13.58 3.76
C LYS A 62 -18.75 14.44 3.93
N SER A 63 -17.64 14.12 3.26
CA SER A 63 -16.42 14.94 3.30
C SER A 63 -16.52 16.11 2.33
N ILE A 64 -17.05 15.85 1.13
CA ILE A 64 -17.28 16.85 0.09
C ILE A 64 -18.37 17.86 0.48
N ASP A 65 -19.42 17.42 1.18
CA ASP A 65 -20.48 18.29 1.72
C ASP A 65 -19.95 19.40 2.64
N ARG A 66 -18.73 19.22 3.20
CA ARG A 66 -18.08 20.18 4.11
C ARG A 66 -17.39 21.32 3.36
N VAL A 67 -17.19 21.20 2.07
CA VAL A 67 -16.51 22.18 1.21
C VAL A 67 -17.32 23.47 1.09
N SER A 68 -18.65 23.37 1.17
CA SER A 68 -19.57 24.50 1.03
C SER A 68 -20.62 24.51 2.14
N TRP A 69 -20.98 25.68 2.65
CA TRP A 69 -21.96 25.82 3.74
C TRP A 69 -22.79 27.10 3.60
N SER A 70 -23.96 27.14 4.25
CA SER A 70 -24.81 28.34 4.26
C SER A 70 -24.08 29.52 4.89
N ALA A 71 -24.11 30.68 4.23
CA ALA A 71 -23.44 31.89 4.69
C ALA A 71 -23.96 32.41 6.05
N SER A 72 -25.10 31.90 6.53
CA SER A 72 -25.71 32.25 7.82
C SER A 72 -24.97 31.69 9.05
N LEU A 73 -24.10 30.69 8.89
CA LEU A 73 -23.41 30.03 10.01
C LEU A 73 -22.10 30.73 10.38
N SER A 74 -22.00 31.25 11.62
CA SER A 74 -20.75 31.84 12.11
C SER A 74 -19.63 30.81 12.26
N LEU A 75 -18.37 31.25 12.18
CA LEU A 75 -17.19 30.37 12.26
C LEU A 75 -17.09 29.65 13.62
N GLN A 76 -17.51 30.32 14.69
CA GLN A 76 -17.52 29.76 16.05
C GLN A 76 -18.59 28.67 16.21
N GLU A 77 -19.80 28.88 15.68
CA GLU A 77 -20.86 27.87 15.66
C GLU A 77 -20.43 26.63 14.84
N ARG A 78 -19.70 26.84 13.73
CA ARG A 78 -19.13 25.75 12.94
C ARG A 78 -18.11 24.94 13.72
N ASN A 79 -17.19 25.59 14.43
CA ASN A 79 -16.18 24.89 15.23
C ASN A 79 -16.78 24.13 16.42
N VAL A 80 -17.79 24.69 17.09
CA VAL A 80 -18.50 24.02 18.20
C VAL A 80 -19.31 22.84 17.67
N LYS A 81 -20.07 23.02 16.59
CA LYS A 81 -20.83 21.93 15.95
C LYS A 81 -19.89 20.81 15.47
N ARG A 82 -18.68 21.15 15.02
CA ARG A 82 -17.62 20.21 14.60
C ARG A 82 -17.01 19.43 15.76
N LEU A 83 -16.56 20.09 16.83
CA LEU A 83 -15.96 19.41 17.99
C LEU A 83 -16.95 18.45 18.66
N ASN A 84 -18.23 18.80 18.65
CA ASN A 84 -19.31 17.94 19.13
C ASN A 84 -19.63 16.77 18.18
N GLN A 85 -19.16 16.80 16.93
CA GLN A 85 -19.37 15.74 15.93
C GLN A 85 -18.20 14.76 15.80
N ILE A 86 -16.99 15.10 16.27
CA ILE A 86 -15.86 14.17 16.24
C ILE A 86 -16.03 13.15 17.36
N SER A 87 -16.49 11.96 16.98
CA SER A 87 -16.60 10.79 17.84
C SER A 87 -15.30 10.54 18.60
N ILE A 88 -15.40 10.15 19.88
CA ILE A 88 -14.25 9.75 20.70
C ILE A 88 -13.42 8.65 20.02
N TRP A 89 -14.07 7.81 19.21
CA TRP A 89 -13.46 6.71 18.46
C TRP A 89 -12.45 7.15 17.40
N GLU A 90 -12.64 8.34 16.83
CA GLU A 90 -11.78 8.90 15.76
C GLU A 90 -10.69 9.82 16.31
N ARG A 91 -10.65 10.05 17.62
CA ARG A 91 -9.59 10.85 18.25
C ARG A 91 -8.27 10.11 18.14
N LYS A 92 -7.25 10.81 17.66
CA LYS A 92 -5.87 10.31 17.58
C LYS A 92 -5.14 10.59 18.88
N ASP A 93 -4.36 9.62 19.35
CA ASP A 93 -3.48 9.81 20.49
C ASP A 93 -2.30 10.71 20.11
N ARG A 94 -1.76 11.44 21.10
CA ARG A 94 -0.72 12.45 20.88
C ARG A 94 0.66 11.86 20.53
N TRP A 95 0.92 10.61 20.92
CA TRP A 95 2.27 10.04 20.90
C TRP A 95 2.53 9.22 19.64
N TYR A 96 1.59 8.35 19.30
CA TYR A 96 1.69 7.39 18.21
C TYR A 96 0.79 7.75 17.02
N GLY A 97 -0.16 8.67 17.20
CA GLY A 97 -1.08 9.12 16.16
C GLY A 97 -2.12 8.07 15.77
N TYR A 98 -2.33 7.04 16.59
CA TYR A 98 -3.35 6.01 16.38
C TYR A 98 -4.70 6.46 16.95
N THR A 99 -5.78 6.00 16.32
CA THR A 99 -7.14 6.29 16.78
C THR A 99 -7.52 5.45 18.00
N VAL A 100 -8.44 5.95 18.84
CA VAL A 100 -8.96 5.18 20.00
C VAL A 100 -9.49 3.81 19.58
N LYS A 101 -10.18 3.72 18.44
CA LYS A 101 -10.65 2.43 17.88
C LYS A 101 -9.50 1.44 17.64
N CYS A 102 -8.33 1.89 17.18
CA CYS A 102 -7.16 1.03 16.99
C CYS A 102 -6.64 0.50 18.32
N TRP A 103 -6.54 1.36 19.34
CA TRP A 103 -6.10 0.94 20.68
C TRP A 103 -7.04 -0.08 21.32
N VAL A 104 -8.35 0.14 21.21
CA VAL A 104 -9.35 -0.82 21.69
C VAL A 104 -9.22 -2.16 20.98
N LEU A 105 -9.04 -2.15 19.66
CA LEU A 105 -8.86 -3.39 18.89
C LEU A 105 -7.56 -4.12 19.27
N MET A 106 -6.45 -3.38 19.46
CA MET A 106 -5.18 -3.93 19.95
C MET A 106 -5.31 -4.55 21.33
N PHE A 107 -6.02 -3.88 22.25
CA PHE A 107 -6.25 -4.38 23.61
C PHE A 107 -7.09 -5.67 23.59
N ILE A 108 -8.18 -5.68 22.80
CA ILE A 108 -9.01 -6.87 22.61
C ILE A 108 -8.16 -8.03 22.04
N ALA A 109 -7.43 -7.79 20.96
CA ALA A 109 -6.61 -8.82 20.32
C ALA A 109 -5.54 -9.39 21.26
N SER A 110 -4.88 -8.52 22.05
CA SER A 110 -3.88 -8.94 23.04
C SER A 110 -4.51 -9.72 24.20
N GLY A 111 -5.68 -9.27 24.67
CA GLY A 111 -6.44 -9.94 25.71
C GLY A 111 -6.90 -11.34 25.29
N VAL A 112 -7.44 -11.50 24.08
CA VAL A 112 -7.77 -12.82 23.51
C VAL A 112 -6.56 -13.74 23.51
N ASN A 113 -5.42 -13.22 23.04
CA ASN A 113 -4.20 -14.02 22.92
C ASN A 113 -3.68 -14.49 24.29
N LEU A 114 -3.77 -13.63 25.31
CA LEU A 114 -3.41 -13.97 26.68
C LEU A 114 -4.38 -14.99 27.28
N VAL A 115 -5.68 -14.88 27.01
CA VAL A 115 -6.69 -15.84 27.45
C VAL A 115 -6.40 -17.23 26.88
N TRP A 116 -6.08 -17.32 25.58
CA TRP A 116 -5.70 -18.59 24.95
C TRP A 116 -4.41 -19.20 25.50
N PHE A 117 -3.50 -18.40 26.07
CA PHE A 117 -2.34 -18.90 26.81
C PHE A 117 -2.73 -19.39 28.21
N ILE A 118 -3.54 -18.62 28.95
CA ILE A 118 -3.84 -18.88 30.36
C ILE A 118 -4.85 -20.02 30.54
N GLN A 119 -5.89 -20.12 29.71
CA GLN A 119 -6.95 -21.11 29.90
C GLN A 119 -6.44 -22.57 29.94
N PRO A 120 -5.62 -23.04 28.96
CA PRO A 120 -5.13 -24.42 28.99
C PRO A 120 -4.20 -24.68 30.17
N LEU A 121 -3.41 -23.67 30.55
CA LEU A 121 -2.48 -23.73 31.67
C LEU A 121 -3.25 -23.83 33.00
N ALA A 122 -4.12 -22.87 33.29
CA ALA A 122 -4.87 -22.81 34.54
C ALA A 122 -5.84 -23.98 34.72
N GLY A 123 -6.45 -24.47 33.63
CA GLY A 123 -7.41 -25.57 33.68
C GLY A 123 -6.80 -26.93 34.00
N ASN A 124 -5.49 -27.12 33.78
CA ASN A 124 -4.88 -28.46 33.83
C ASN A 124 -3.61 -28.56 34.69
N ILE A 125 -2.91 -27.46 34.97
CA ILE A 125 -1.64 -27.49 35.69
C ILE A 125 -1.76 -28.12 37.08
N GLY A 126 -2.88 -27.89 37.78
CA GLY A 126 -3.13 -28.50 39.10
C GLY A 126 -3.14 -30.03 39.04
N LYS A 127 -3.84 -30.61 38.05
CA LYS A 127 -3.92 -32.06 37.84
C LYS A 127 -2.58 -32.65 37.41
N ALA A 128 -1.82 -31.91 36.61
CA ALA A 128 -0.50 -32.33 36.16
C ALA A 128 0.50 -32.42 37.31
N LEU A 129 0.49 -31.43 38.21
CA LEU A 129 1.36 -31.40 39.40
C LEU A 129 1.07 -32.51 40.42
N GLU A 130 -0.08 -33.19 40.32
CA GLU A 130 -0.40 -34.37 41.14
C GLU A 130 0.32 -35.64 40.64
N HIS A 131 0.66 -35.72 39.35
CA HIS A 131 1.17 -36.94 38.72
C HIS A 131 2.62 -36.80 38.24
N GLU A 132 3.05 -35.59 37.89
CA GLU A 132 4.35 -35.31 37.28
C GLU A 132 5.20 -34.38 38.15
N PRO A 133 6.55 -34.49 38.08
CA PRO A 133 7.44 -33.53 38.72
C PRO A 133 7.13 -32.09 38.27
N PRO A 134 7.34 -31.07 39.13
CA PRO A 134 6.99 -29.69 38.81
C PRO A 134 7.63 -29.19 37.51
N LEU A 135 8.88 -29.55 37.24
CA LEU A 135 9.57 -29.11 36.02
C LEU A 135 8.86 -29.63 34.77
N HIS A 136 8.59 -30.94 34.70
CA HIS A 136 7.90 -31.59 33.59
C HIS A 136 6.51 -31.00 33.36
N ALA A 137 5.71 -30.86 34.43
CA ALA A 137 4.38 -30.28 34.35
C ALA A 137 4.42 -28.83 33.85
N TRP A 138 5.24 -27.96 34.45
CA TRP A 138 5.29 -26.55 34.03
C TRP A 138 5.82 -26.39 32.60
N SER A 139 6.88 -27.11 32.22
CA SER A 139 7.46 -26.99 30.88
C SER A 139 6.49 -27.45 29.79
N ALA A 140 5.80 -28.58 30.00
CA ALA A 140 4.84 -29.12 29.05
C ALA A 140 3.62 -28.20 28.88
N TYR A 141 3.02 -27.73 29.98
CA TYR A 141 1.81 -26.90 29.92
C TYR A 141 2.07 -25.46 29.49
N ILE A 142 3.24 -24.89 29.78
CA ILE A 142 3.68 -23.61 29.18
C ILE A 142 3.88 -23.80 27.68
N GLY A 143 4.53 -24.89 27.26
CA GLY A 143 4.69 -25.25 25.85
C GLY A 143 3.34 -25.38 25.14
N TRP A 144 2.40 -26.08 25.77
CA TRP A 144 1.06 -26.30 25.24
C TRP A 144 0.26 -24.99 25.13
N GLY A 145 0.13 -24.23 26.22
CA GLY A 145 -0.63 -22.96 26.23
C GLY A 145 -0.05 -21.91 25.27
N SER A 146 1.27 -21.84 25.13
CA SER A 146 1.90 -20.91 24.17
C SER A 146 1.69 -21.35 22.71
N GLY A 147 1.65 -22.66 22.43
CA GLY A 147 1.24 -23.17 21.11
C GLY A 147 -0.18 -22.74 20.75
N TYR A 148 -1.09 -22.69 21.73
CA TYR A 148 -2.49 -22.26 21.53
C TYR A 148 -2.56 -20.78 21.18
N ALA A 149 -1.89 -19.95 21.97
CA ALA A 149 -1.79 -18.52 21.70
C ALA A 149 -1.17 -18.24 20.32
N ALA A 150 -0.15 -19.01 19.92
CA ALA A 150 0.47 -18.92 18.59
C ALA A 150 -0.51 -19.25 17.46
N MET A 151 -1.29 -20.34 17.59
CA MET A 151 -2.28 -20.74 16.58
C MET A 151 -3.40 -19.71 16.44
N GLY A 152 -3.90 -19.21 17.56
CA GLY A 152 -4.89 -18.14 17.56
C GLY A 152 -4.36 -16.84 16.95
N ALA A 153 -3.11 -16.46 17.28
CA ALA A 153 -2.44 -15.32 16.67
C ALA A 153 -2.26 -15.50 15.15
N CYS A 154 -1.92 -16.72 14.71
CA CYS A 154 -1.77 -17.08 13.31
C CYS A 154 -3.10 -16.95 12.54
N GLY A 155 -4.22 -17.34 13.14
CA GLY A 155 -5.55 -17.08 12.59
C GLY A 155 -5.81 -15.57 12.41
N MET A 156 -5.51 -14.77 13.43
CA MET A 156 -5.76 -13.32 13.39
C MET A 156 -4.85 -12.59 12.40
N VAL A 157 -3.58 -12.98 12.23
CA VAL A 157 -2.61 -12.23 11.41
C VAL A 157 -3.02 -12.17 9.92
N LEU A 158 -3.66 -13.23 9.42
CA LEU A 158 -4.22 -13.29 8.06
C LEU A 158 -5.53 -12.50 7.94
N PHE A 159 -6.37 -12.52 8.97
CA PHE A 159 -7.64 -11.80 8.99
C PHE A 159 -7.46 -10.27 8.96
N VAL A 160 -6.45 -9.74 9.65
CA VAL A 160 -6.24 -8.29 9.76
C VAL A 160 -5.56 -7.68 8.52
N VAL A 161 -5.05 -8.52 7.60
CA VAL A 161 -4.42 -8.07 6.34
C VAL A 161 -5.38 -8.15 5.13
N LEU A 162 -6.65 -8.51 5.36
CA LEU A 162 -7.69 -8.47 4.33
C LEU A 162 -7.86 -7.03 3.81
N ARG A 163 -7.70 -6.83 2.50
CA ARG A 163 -7.80 -5.49 1.89
C ARG A 163 -9.24 -4.98 1.84
N ARG A 164 -10.22 -5.88 1.85
CA ARG A 164 -11.67 -5.60 1.90
C ARG A 164 -12.27 -6.22 3.17
N SER A 165 -11.65 -5.96 4.32
CA SER A 165 -12.05 -6.53 5.61
C SER A 165 -13.46 -6.09 6.04
N MET A 166 -14.19 -6.98 6.74
CA MET A 166 -15.44 -6.62 7.43
C MET A 166 -15.23 -5.52 8.47
N LEU A 167 -14.02 -5.37 9.01
CA LEU A 167 -13.68 -4.30 9.94
C LEU A 167 -13.81 -2.91 9.30
N GLN A 168 -13.75 -2.80 7.97
CA GLN A 168 -14.01 -1.55 7.26
C GLN A 168 -15.48 -1.13 7.39
N ALA A 169 -16.40 -2.08 7.53
CA ALA A 169 -17.80 -1.79 7.87
C ALA A 169 -17.99 -1.31 9.31
N LEU A 170 -16.98 -1.46 10.18
CA LEU A 170 -16.91 -0.81 11.49
C LEU A 170 -16.17 0.53 11.45
N GLY A 171 -15.63 0.91 10.28
CA GLY A 171 -14.92 2.18 10.08
C GLY A 171 -13.41 2.11 10.22
N PHE A 172 -12.81 0.92 10.30
CA PHE A 172 -11.36 0.78 10.23
C PHE A 172 -10.87 0.91 8.79
N THR A 173 -9.84 1.71 8.53
CA THR A 173 -9.17 1.70 7.22
C THR A 173 -8.18 0.53 7.14
N TYR A 174 -7.72 0.16 5.94
CA TYR A 174 -6.64 -0.82 5.81
C TYR A 174 -5.36 -0.35 6.53
N ALA A 175 -5.07 0.96 6.49
CA ALA A 175 -3.93 1.55 7.17
C ALA A 175 -4.03 1.42 8.70
N ASP A 176 -5.24 1.52 9.26
CA ASP A 176 -5.52 1.34 10.69
C ASP A 176 -5.21 -0.09 11.18
N LEU A 177 -5.29 -1.09 10.30
CA LEU A 177 -5.07 -2.50 10.66
C LEU A 177 -3.61 -2.96 10.52
N LEU A 178 -2.77 -2.21 9.81
CA LEU A 178 -1.34 -2.54 9.63
C LEU A 178 -0.51 -2.58 10.94
N PRO A 179 -0.74 -1.71 11.95
CA PRO A 179 -0.14 -1.88 13.27
C PRO A 179 -0.50 -3.21 13.92
N LEU A 180 -1.77 -3.63 13.82
CA LEU A 180 -2.23 -4.89 14.39
C LEU A 180 -1.64 -6.10 13.65
N HIS A 181 -1.54 -6.07 12.32
CA HIS A 181 -0.84 -7.11 11.56
C HIS A 181 0.62 -7.28 12.02
N ARG A 182 1.33 -6.15 12.22
CA ARG A 182 2.71 -6.17 12.73
C ARG A 182 2.77 -6.74 14.15
N GLY A 183 1.89 -6.29 15.04
CA GLY A 183 1.81 -6.80 16.42
C GLY A 183 1.52 -8.30 16.47
N MET A 184 0.57 -8.77 15.65
CA MET A 184 0.21 -10.18 15.60
C MET A 184 1.32 -11.04 15.00
N GLY A 185 2.07 -10.53 14.01
CA GLY A 185 3.27 -11.21 13.51
C GLY A 185 4.34 -11.42 14.60
N TRP A 186 4.55 -10.44 15.48
CA TRP A 186 5.40 -10.61 16.66
C TRP A 186 4.82 -11.61 17.66
N ALA A 187 3.52 -11.57 17.90
CA ALA A 187 2.85 -12.50 18.81
C ALA A 187 3.03 -13.95 18.34
N VAL A 188 2.80 -14.24 17.06
CA VAL A 188 3.02 -15.59 16.50
C VAL A 188 4.45 -16.05 16.77
N PHE A 189 5.45 -15.23 16.45
CA PHE A 189 6.85 -15.59 16.66
C PHE A 189 7.21 -15.83 18.13
N TYR A 190 6.83 -14.93 19.04
CA TYR A 190 7.18 -15.07 20.46
C TYR A 190 6.47 -16.24 21.12
N TRP A 191 5.20 -16.46 20.82
CA TRP A 191 4.48 -17.61 21.35
C TRP A 191 5.02 -18.93 20.80
N SER A 192 5.37 -18.98 19.51
CA SER A 192 6.06 -20.15 18.93
C SER A 192 7.43 -20.38 19.57
N LEU A 193 8.18 -19.32 19.92
CA LEU A 193 9.46 -19.45 20.60
C LEU A 193 9.30 -20.01 22.03
N ILE A 194 8.33 -19.49 22.80
CA ILE A 194 8.01 -20.01 24.14
C ILE A 194 7.53 -21.46 24.06
N HIS A 195 6.71 -21.79 23.05
CA HIS A 195 6.25 -23.14 22.77
C HIS A 195 7.42 -24.10 22.57
N THR A 196 8.34 -23.76 21.68
CA THR A 196 9.52 -24.57 21.42
C THR A 196 10.40 -24.69 22.66
N ILE A 197 10.65 -23.61 23.41
CA ILE A 197 11.46 -23.67 24.63
C ILE A 197 10.80 -24.57 25.69
N GLY A 198 9.49 -24.45 25.90
CA GLY A 198 8.74 -25.27 26.86
C GLY A 198 8.87 -26.77 26.55
N TYR A 199 8.64 -27.16 25.30
CA TYR A 199 8.80 -28.56 24.88
C TYR A 199 10.25 -29.03 24.88
N MET A 200 11.22 -28.19 24.53
CA MET A 200 12.64 -28.55 24.64
C MET A 200 13.06 -28.84 26.09
N VAL A 201 12.63 -28.01 27.05
CA VAL A 201 12.90 -28.25 28.47
C VAL A 201 12.23 -29.55 28.93
N HIS A 202 10.99 -29.80 28.49
CA HIS A 202 10.26 -31.03 28.80
C HIS A 202 11.01 -32.28 28.29
N PHE A 203 11.38 -32.30 27.00
CA PHE A 203 12.09 -33.44 26.41
C PHE A 203 13.49 -33.65 27.03
N ILE A 204 14.18 -32.57 27.41
CA ILE A 204 15.45 -32.67 28.14
C ILE A 204 15.23 -33.29 29.53
N ALA A 205 14.15 -32.93 30.21
CA ALA A 205 13.82 -33.46 31.53
C ALA A 205 13.39 -34.94 31.49
N GLU A 206 12.82 -35.41 30.38
CA GLU A 206 12.48 -36.81 30.13
C GLU A 206 13.65 -37.64 29.60
N GLY A 207 14.64 -37.00 28.96
CA GLY A 207 15.77 -37.67 28.33
C GLY A 207 15.51 -38.10 26.88
N ASP A 208 14.38 -37.68 26.30
CA ASP A 208 13.86 -38.17 25.02
C ASP A 208 14.16 -37.27 23.82
N VAL A 209 15.05 -36.29 23.96
CA VAL A 209 15.40 -35.32 22.89
C VAL A 209 15.79 -36.00 21.58
N ALA A 210 16.55 -37.10 21.65
CA ALA A 210 16.99 -37.83 20.45
C ALA A 210 15.84 -38.58 19.75
N ALA A 211 14.80 -38.96 20.50
CA ALA A 211 13.59 -39.56 19.95
C ALA A 211 12.67 -38.47 19.36
N GLU A 212 12.48 -37.37 20.08
CA GLU A 212 11.57 -36.29 19.67
C GLU A 212 12.14 -35.34 18.61
N ILE A 213 13.39 -35.53 18.17
CA ILE A 213 14.04 -34.80 17.06
C ILE A 213 14.75 -35.79 16.14
N ASN A 214 13.96 -36.65 15.47
CA ASN A 214 14.49 -37.60 14.52
C ASN A 214 13.58 -37.80 13.30
N PHE A 215 14.03 -38.66 12.38
CA PHE A 215 13.30 -39.05 11.16
C PHE A 215 12.87 -40.52 11.18
N ASP A 216 12.75 -41.13 12.36
CA ASP A 216 12.50 -42.57 12.48
C ASP A 216 11.09 -43.00 12.00
N GLY A 217 10.13 -42.05 12.01
CA GLY A 217 8.74 -42.31 11.63
C GLY A 217 7.94 -43.07 12.69
N GLU A 218 8.56 -43.42 13.82
CA GLU A 218 7.96 -44.15 14.94
C GLU A 218 7.51 -43.19 16.06
N THR A 219 8.16 -42.02 16.16
CA THR A 219 7.86 -40.96 17.13
C THR A 219 7.20 -39.74 16.48
N ARG A 220 6.96 -38.68 17.28
CA ARG A 220 6.58 -37.36 16.76
C ARG A 220 7.75 -36.54 16.21
N GLY A 221 8.96 -37.12 16.17
CA GLY A 221 10.19 -36.50 15.70
C GLY A 221 10.04 -35.76 14.35
N PRO A 222 9.53 -36.42 13.29
CA PRO A 222 9.36 -35.77 11.98
C PRO A 222 8.46 -34.54 12.04
N GLN A 223 7.39 -34.58 12.83
CA GLN A 223 6.48 -33.47 13.02
C GLN A 223 7.17 -32.33 13.78
N ASN A 224 7.92 -32.63 14.83
CA ASN A 224 8.65 -31.62 15.61
C ASN A 224 9.70 -30.88 14.75
N ILE A 225 10.38 -31.60 13.84
CA ILE A 225 11.30 -31.00 12.88
C ILE A 225 10.58 -29.98 11.99
N LEU A 226 9.37 -30.30 11.50
CA LEU A 226 8.55 -29.36 10.73
C LEU A 226 8.16 -28.13 11.56
N GLY A 227 7.93 -28.29 12.86
CA GLY A 227 7.73 -27.19 13.81
C GLY A 227 8.95 -26.26 13.89
N PHE A 228 10.15 -26.83 13.96
CA PHE A 228 11.40 -26.06 13.89
C PHE A 228 11.57 -25.32 12.57
N VAL A 229 11.26 -25.96 11.42
CA VAL A 229 11.30 -25.30 10.12
C VAL A 229 10.32 -24.11 10.09
N ALA A 230 9.12 -24.28 10.66
CA ALA A 230 8.15 -23.20 10.78
C ALA A 230 8.67 -22.03 11.63
N LEU A 231 9.29 -22.32 12.77
CA LEU A 231 9.88 -21.31 13.67
C LEU A 231 11.02 -20.54 12.99
N VAL A 232 11.92 -21.24 12.28
CA VAL A 232 13.02 -20.61 11.54
C VAL A 232 12.49 -19.72 10.42
N ALA A 233 11.51 -20.22 9.64
CA ALA A 233 10.87 -19.42 8.61
C ALA A 233 10.20 -18.16 9.19
N MET A 234 9.53 -18.28 10.35
CA MET A 234 8.92 -17.16 11.06
C MET A 234 9.97 -16.18 11.61
N GLY A 235 11.10 -16.67 12.10
CA GLY A 235 12.22 -15.83 12.56
C GLY A 235 12.81 -15.00 11.41
N ILE A 236 13.03 -15.60 10.26
CA ILE A 236 13.50 -14.90 9.05
C ILE A 236 12.46 -13.88 8.58
N LEU A 237 11.16 -14.24 8.60
CA LEU A 237 10.07 -13.32 8.29
C LEU A 237 10.12 -12.07 9.17
N VAL A 238 10.19 -12.24 10.49
CA VAL A 238 10.22 -11.14 11.46
C VAL A 238 11.46 -10.27 11.24
N LEU A 239 12.62 -10.88 11.01
CA LEU A 239 13.87 -10.17 10.75
C LEU A 239 13.78 -9.30 9.49
N LEU A 240 13.38 -9.89 8.35
CA LEU A 240 13.28 -9.17 7.08
C LEU A 240 12.14 -8.13 7.07
N SER A 241 11.14 -8.29 7.93
CA SER A 241 10.03 -7.36 8.11
C SER A 241 10.37 -6.13 8.95
N ARG A 242 11.56 -6.06 9.56
CA ARG A 242 11.99 -4.90 10.35
C ARG A 242 12.06 -3.65 9.47
N PRO A 243 11.59 -2.48 9.95
CA PRO A 243 11.54 -1.25 9.14
C PRO A 243 12.88 -0.87 8.52
N ASN A 244 13.99 -1.07 9.23
CA ASN A 244 15.33 -0.73 8.77
C ASN A 244 15.79 -1.59 7.57
N ILE A 245 15.43 -2.88 7.56
CA ILE A 245 15.79 -3.82 6.50
C ILE A 245 14.83 -3.64 5.32
N ARG A 246 13.52 -3.68 5.58
CA ARG A 246 12.48 -3.55 4.55
C ARG A 246 12.60 -2.27 3.73
N ARG A 247 12.94 -1.13 4.35
CA ARG A 247 13.09 0.15 3.64
C ARG A 247 14.30 0.16 2.71
N ARG A 248 15.35 -0.60 3.01
CA ARG A 248 16.56 -0.71 2.19
C ARG A 248 16.43 -1.77 1.09
N PHE A 249 15.79 -2.89 1.40
CA PHE A 249 15.66 -4.05 0.53
C PHE A 249 14.20 -4.44 0.31
N TYR A 250 13.39 -3.51 -0.22
CA TYR A 250 11.94 -3.70 -0.34
C TYR A 250 11.55 -4.92 -1.18
N ASN A 251 12.21 -5.13 -2.33
CA ASN A 251 11.91 -6.27 -3.20
C ASN A 251 12.22 -7.61 -2.52
N THR A 252 13.37 -7.70 -1.84
CA THR A 252 13.74 -8.89 -1.06
C THR A 252 12.73 -9.16 0.04
N PHE A 253 12.39 -8.14 0.83
CA PHE A 253 11.33 -8.23 1.84
C PHE A 253 10.03 -8.75 1.24
N LEU A 254 9.56 -8.18 0.13
CA LEU A 254 8.27 -8.53 -0.45
C LEU A 254 8.22 -9.98 -0.92
N LEU A 255 9.28 -10.46 -1.60
CA LEU A 255 9.36 -11.83 -2.10
C LEU A 255 9.55 -12.82 -0.95
N SER A 256 10.51 -12.57 -0.05
CA SER A 256 10.75 -13.44 1.10
C SER A 256 9.51 -13.54 1.98
N HIS A 257 8.79 -12.43 2.19
CA HIS A 257 7.58 -12.43 3.01
C HIS A 257 6.50 -13.34 2.42
N ARG A 258 6.33 -13.36 1.09
CA ARG A 258 5.36 -14.25 0.42
C ARG A 258 5.75 -15.71 0.58
N TYR A 259 6.98 -16.08 0.19
CA TYR A 259 7.39 -17.48 0.18
C TYR A 259 7.54 -18.05 1.59
N LEU A 260 8.15 -17.32 2.52
CA LEU A 260 8.33 -17.79 3.90
C LEU A 260 7.00 -17.87 4.65
N THR A 261 6.00 -17.05 4.31
CA THR A 261 4.63 -17.20 4.87
C THR A 261 4.02 -18.52 4.42
N ILE A 262 4.15 -18.88 3.13
CA ILE A 262 3.66 -20.15 2.60
C ILE A 262 4.38 -21.33 3.27
N ILE A 263 5.72 -21.27 3.37
CA ILE A 263 6.52 -22.30 4.02
C ILE A 263 6.11 -22.43 5.49
N SER A 264 6.10 -21.33 6.24
CA SER A 264 5.73 -21.32 7.66
C SER A 264 4.33 -21.88 7.90
N LEU A 265 3.33 -21.48 7.12
CA LEU A 265 1.98 -22.03 7.24
C LEU A 265 1.94 -23.51 6.89
N ALA A 266 2.53 -23.93 5.77
CA ALA A 266 2.53 -25.33 5.35
C ALA A 266 3.22 -26.25 6.38
N THR A 267 4.39 -25.86 6.89
CA THR A 267 5.11 -26.64 7.89
C THR A 267 4.42 -26.63 9.25
N THR A 268 3.76 -25.53 9.64
CA THR A 268 2.90 -25.50 10.84
C THR A 268 1.73 -26.47 10.72
N LEU A 269 1.08 -26.53 9.56
CA LEU A 269 -0.02 -27.48 9.30
C LEU A 269 0.45 -28.94 9.41
N MET A 270 1.67 -29.24 8.95
CA MET A 270 2.25 -30.59 9.03
C MET A 270 2.81 -30.93 10.41
N HIS A 271 3.29 -29.94 11.18
CA HIS A 271 3.80 -30.12 12.55
C HIS A 271 2.70 -30.60 13.51
N TYR A 272 1.50 -30.02 13.42
CA TYR A 272 0.41 -30.37 14.32
C TYR A 272 -0.94 -30.26 13.60
N PRO A 273 -1.32 -31.26 12.77
CA PRO A 273 -2.63 -31.31 12.13
C PRO A 273 -3.69 -31.60 13.20
N TYR A 274 -4.11 -30.56 13.90
CA TYR A 274 -5.05 -30.62 15.00
C TYR A 274 -6.33 -29.87 14.65
N PHE A 275 -7.42 -30.21 15.33
CA PHE A 275 -8.74 -29.69 14.96
C PHE A 275 -8.83 -28.15 15.00
N MET A 276 -7.94 -27.52 15.76
CA MET A 276 -7.84 -26.08 15.92
C MET A 276 -7.39 -25.32 14.70
N THR A 277 -6.60 -25.98 13.86
CA THR A 277 -6.28 -25.48 12.53
C THR A 277 -7.56 -25.20 11.75
N TRP A 278 -8.57 -26.08 11.84
CA TRP A 278 -9.86 -25.93 11.16
C TRP A 278 -10.70 -24.76 11.68
N TYR A 279 -10.53 -24.37 12.94
CA TYR A 279 -11.34 -23.31 13.56
C TYR A 279 -10.69 -21.93 13.50
N TYR A 280 -9.37 -21.84 13.67
CA TYR A 280 -8.69 -20.55 13.81
C TYR A 280 -7.90 -20.14 12.57
N VAL A 281 -7.25 -21.08 11.88
CA VAL A 281 -6.35 -20.77 10.76
C VAL A 281 -7.06 -20.89 9.42
N VAL A 282 -7.73 -22.01 9.16
CA VAL A 282 -8.38 -22.30 7.87
C VAL A 282 -9.42 -21.24 7.49
N PRO A 283 -10.32 -20.76 8.37
CA PRO A 283 -11.32 -19.76 7.98
C PRO A 283 -10.67 -18.44 7.55
N SER A 284 -9.67 -17.98 8.31
CA SER A 284 -8.91 -16.77 8.00
C SER A 284 -8.09 -16.92 6.72
N MET A 285 -7.54 -18.10 6.47
CA MET A 285 -6.86 -18.44 5.23
C MET A 285 -7.83 -18.42 4.04
N CYS A 286 -9.01 -19.03 4.16
CA CYS A 286 -10.06 -19.01 3.14
C CYS A 286 -10.51 -17.57 2.82
N LEU A 287 -10.73 -16.75 3.85
CA LEU A 287 -11.06 -15.33 3.69
C LEU A 287 -9.91 -14.56 3.00
N PHE A 288 -8.66 -14.83 3.37
CA PHE A 288 -7.49 -14.21 2.74
C PHE A 288 -7.36 -14.57 1.27
N LEU A 289 -7.57 -15.84 0.92
CA LEU A 289 -7.57 -16.29 -0.47
C LEU A 289 -8.75 -15.67 -1.24
N ALA A 290 -9.95 -15.62 -0.65
CA ALA A 290 -11.11 -14.98 -1.25
C ALA A 290 -10.86 -13.48 -1.54
N ASP A 291 -10.36 -12.72 -0.56
CA ASP A 291 -9.99 -11.30 -0.70
C ASP A 291 -8.93 -11.09 -1.79
N ARG A 292 -7.99 -12.04 -1.94
CA ARG A 292 -6.92 -11.93 -2.94
C ARG A 292 -7.35 -12.30 -4.36
N PHE A 293 -8.16 -13.35 -4.52
CA PHE A 293 -8.43 -13.96 -5.82
C PHE A 293 -9.77 -13.55 -6.42
N ILE A 294 -10.84 -13.41 -5.64
CA ILE A 294 -12.15 -13.05 -6.19
C ILE A 294 -12.08 -11.71 -6.94
N PRO A 295 -11.53 -10.61 -6.38
CA PRO A 295 -11.45 -9.34 -7.10
C PRO A 295 -10.62 -9.43 -8.39
N LYS A 296 -9.54 -10.22 -8.38
CA LYS A 296 -8.68 -10.42 -9.56
C LYS A 296 -9.41 -11.15 -10.67
N ILE A 297 -10.14 -12.20 -10.31
CA ILE A 297 -10.94 -12.97 -11.26
C ILE A 297 -12.02 -12.06 -11.85
N THR A 298 -12.79 -11.35 -11.01
CA THR A 298 -13.82 -10.42 -11.49
C THR A 298 -13.25 -9.33 -12.40
N GLN A 299 -12.11 -8.71 -12.02
CA GLN A 299 -11.46 -7.68 -12.84
C GLN A 299 -10.94 -8.21 -14.17
N SER A 300 -10.43 -9.44 -14.21
CA SER A 300 -9.94 -10.07 -15.44
C SER A 300 -11.03 -10.28 -16.50
N PHE A 301 -12.30 -10.41 -16.09
CA PHE A 301 -13.43 -10.52 -17.01
C PHE A 301 -13.96 -9.17 -17.51
N SER A 302 -13.73 -8.08 -16.76
CA SER A 302 -14.35 -6.79 -17.07
C SER A 302 -13.42 -5.76 -17.70
N ILE A 303 -12.12 -5.81 -17.41
CA ILE A 303 -11.13 -4.85 -17.92
C ILE A 303 -10.59 -5.38 -19.25
N ALA A 304 -10.50 -4.51 -20.26
CA ALA A 304 -9.84 -4.90 -21.51
C ALA A 304 -8.35 -5.18 -21.22
N PRO A 305 -7.79 -6.29 -21.71
CA PRO A 305 -6.38 -6.60 -21.44
C PRO A 305 -5.44 -5.56 -22.04
N ASP A 306 -5.87 -4.88 -23.11
CA ASP A 306 -5.08 -3.91 -23.85
C ASP A 306 -5.21 -2.53 -23.21
N VAL A 307 -4.13 -2.08 -22.58
CA VAL A 307 -4.01 -0.78 -21.93
C VAL A 307 -3.16 0.13 -22.82
N ALA A 308 -3.68 1.32 -23.12
CA ALA A 308 -2.97 2.31 -23.91
C ALA A 308 -1.88 2.97 -23.06
N CYS A 309 -0.63 2.92 -23.52
CA CYS A 309 0.51 3.60 -22.93
C CYS A 309 1.12 4.57 -23.96
N SER A 310 1.26 5.84 -23.58
CA SER A 310 2.06 6.80 -24.34
C SER A 310 3.18 7.36 -23.46
N PHE A 311 4.32 7.65 -24.07
CA PHE A 311 5.48 8.22 -23.39
C PHE A 311 5.84 9.58 -23.96
N ASN A 312 6.02 10.56 -23.08
CA ASN A 312 6.59 11.87 -23.43
C ASN A 312 8.04 11.94 -22.91
N LYS A 313 9.02 11.86 -23.81
CA LYS A 313 10.46 11.91 -23.46
C LYS A 313 10.92 13.25 -22.90
N GLU A 314 10.30 14.35 -23.31
CA GLU A 314 10.70 15.68 -22.81
C GLU A 314 10.37 15.76 -21.31
N ALA A 315 9.12 15.40 -20.97
CA ALA A 315 8.59 15.42 -19.61
C ALA A 315 9.04 14.25 -18.70
N ASP A 316 9.56 13.14 -19.26
CA ASP A 316 9.76 11.87 -18.53
C ASP A 316 8.46 11.33 -17.89
N VAL A 317 7.32 11.51 -18.56
CA VAL A 317 6.00 11.09 -18.07
C VAL A 317 5.37 10.09 -19.02
N LEU A 318 4.90 8.98 -18.45
CA LEU A 318 4.06 7.99 -19.09
C LEU A 318 2.59 8.30 -18.79
N THR A 319 1.76 8.31 -19.83
CA THR A 319 0.30 8.41 -19.69
C THR A 319 -0.28 7.03 -19.98
N ILE A 320 -0.97 6.46 -18.99
CA ILE A 320 -1.62 5.16 -19.09
C ILE A 320 -3.12 5.37 -19.06
N VAL A 321 -3.82 4.90 -20.10
CA VAL A 321 -5.28 4.93 -20.20
C VAL A 321 -5.81 3.51 -20.20
N ILE A 322 -6.47 3.14 -19.11
CA ILE A 322 -7.15 1.87 -18.96
C ILE A 322 -8.57 2.04 -19.48
N THR A 323 -8.91 1.34 -20.56
CA THR A 323 -10.26 1.33 -21.13
C THR A 323 -11.00 0.07 -20.71
N SER A 324 -12.32 0.18 -20.55
CA SER A 324 -13.16 -0.96 -20.18
C SER A 324 -14.35 -1.09 -21.10
N ARG A 325 -14.71 -2.35 -21.39
CA ARG A 325 -15.90 -2.70 -22.18
C ARG A 325 -17.21 -2.41 -21.44
N ASN A 326 -17.21 -2.55 -20.11
CA ASN A 326 -18.40 -2.38 -19.27
C ASN A 326 -18.28 -1.21 -18.27
N ARG A 327 -18.11 0.05 -18.74
CA ARG A 327 -18.07 1.26 -17.87
C ARG A 327 -17.05 1.22 -16.71
N LEU A 328 -15.98 0.45 -16.83
CA LEU A 328 -14.99 0.16 -15.77
C LEU A 328 -15.56 -0.56 -14.55
N GLU A 329 -16.72 -1.20 -14.64
CA GLU A 329 -17.20 -2.09 -13.57
C GLU A 329 -16.24 -3.30 -13.47
N PRO A 330 -15.79 -3.74 -12.27
CA PRO A 330 -16.16 -3.30 -10.92
C PRO A 330 -15.16 -2.31 -10.27
N LEU A 331 -14.32 -1.60 -11.05
CA LEU A 331 -13.37 -0.61 -10.53
C LEU A 331 -14.06 0.69 -10.08
N LYS A 332 -15.33 0.88 -10.39
CA LYS A 332 -16.10 2.06 -10.01
C LYS A 332 -17.01 1.81 -8.81
N PRO A 333 -17.40 2.87 -8.09
CA PRO A 333 -16.85 4.22 -8.15
C PRO A 333 -15.44 4.21 -7.54
N TYR A 334 -14.61 5.12 -8.03
CA TYR A 334 -13.33 5.43 -7.42
C TYR A 334 -13.32 6.90 -7.01
N TYR A 335 -12.62 7.24 -5.95
CA TYR A 335 -12.63 8.59 -5.39
C TYR A 335 -11.27 9.23 -5.46
N ALA A 336 -11.21 10.52 -5.15
CA ALA A 336 -9.94 11.21 -5.03
C ALA A 336 -9.02 10.52 -4.01
N GLY A 337 -7.74 10.43 -4.32
CA GLY A 337 -6.75 9.70 -3.51
C GLY A 337 -6.72 8.18 -3.73
N ASP A 338 -7.68 7.62 -4.47
CA ASP A 338 -7.63 6.20 -4.85
C ASP A 338 -6.52 5.92 -5.88
N TYR A 339 -6.00 4.69 -5.86
CA TYR A 339 -4.93 4.19 -6.69
C TYR A 339 -5.23 2.76 -7.16
N VAL A 340 -4.57 2.36 -8.25
CA VAL A 340 -4.58 1.00 -8.77
C VAL A 340 -3.16 0.45 -8.80
N ASN A 341 -3.00 -0.86 -8.72
CA ASN A 341 -1.72 -1.48 -9.00
C ASN A 341 -1.69 -2.04 -10.42
N LEU A 342 -0.60 -1.75 -11.13
CA LEU A 342 -0.35 -2.27 -12.47
C LEU A 342 0.71 -3.36 -12.45
N GLN A 343 0.51 -4.39 -13.26
CA GLN A 343 1.52 -5.40 -13.52
C GLN A 343 1.63 -5.66 -15.02
N LEU A 344 2.84 -5.53 -15.53
CA LEU A 344 3.21 -5.99 -16.86
C LEU A 344 4.14 -7.20 -16.69
N ARG A 345 3.62 -8.40 -16.97
CA ARG A 345 4.32 -9.68 -16.69
C ARG A 345 5.65 -9.83 -17.42
N SER A 346 5.82 -9.17 -18.57
CA SER A 346 7.09 -9.18 -19.31
C SER A 346 8.20 -8.41 -18.59
N LEU A 347 7.87 -7.48 -17.69
CA LEU A 347 8.84 -6.68 -16.94
C LEU A 347 9.05 -7.15 -15.50
N SER A 348 7.96 -7.54 -14.82
CA SER A 348 8.02 -7.86 -13.39
C SER A 348 6.79 -8.68 -12.95
N GLU A 349 7.01 -9.63 -12.03
CA GLU A 349 5.93 -10.32 -11.31
C GLU A 349 5.28 -9.43 -10.24
N ILE A 350 5.90 -8.31 -9.87
CA ILE A 350 5.43 -7.41 -8.82
C ILE A 350 4.44 -6.41 -9.42
N TYR A 351 3.38 -6.13 -8.66
CA TYR A 351 2.41 -5.08 -8.96
C TYR A 351 2.91 -3.74 -8.39
N HIS A 352 2.83 -2.67 -9.18
CA HIS A 352 3.29 -1.33 -8.85
C HIS A 352 2.10 -0.37 -8.65
N PRO A 353 2.01 0.35 -7.52
CA PRO A 353 0.90 1.25 -7.22
C PRO A 353 1.00 2.59 -7.97
N PHE A 354 -0.10 3.06 -8.55
CA PHE A 354 -0.21 4.36 -9.20
C PHE A 354 -1.56 5.00 -8.92
N THR A 355 -1.54 6.29 -8.53
CA THR A 355 -2.71 7.07 -8.20
C THR A 355 -3.56 7.38 -9.44
N ILE A 356 -4.88 7.29 -9.29
CA ILE A 356 -5.84 7.59 -10.35
C ILE A 356 -5.94 9.11 -10.52
N ALA A 357 -5.75 9.59 -11.75
CA ALA A 357 -5.81 11.03 -12.07
C ALA A 357 -7.15 11.46 -12.68
N SER A 358 -7.88 10.52 -13.30
CA SER A 358 -9.18 10.78 -13.92
C SER A 358 -10.29 10.97 -12.87
N TYR A 359 -11.40 11.56 -13.27
CA TYR A 359 -12.60 11.72 -12.43
C TYR A 359 -13.75 10.94 -13.07
N TRP A 360 -14.12 9.80 -12.47
CA TRP A 360 -15.01 8.82 -13.10
C TRP A 360 -16.40 9.32 -13.55
N PRO A 361 -17.02 10.36 -12.93
CA PRO A 361 -18.27 10.91 -13.42
C PRO A 361 -18.12 11.64 -14.76
N GLU A 362 -16.95 12.24 -15.01
CA GLU A 362 -16.61 12.85 -16.30
C GLU A 362 -16.12 11.79 -17.31
N ASP A 363 -15.31 10.84 -16.84
CA ASP A 363 -14.67 9.81 -17.67
C ASP A 363 -15.22 8.41 -17.34
N PRO A 364 -16.43 8.04 -17.81
CA PRO A 364 -17.05 6.80 -17.37
C PRO A 364 -16.52 5.53 -18.06
N TYR A 365 -15.69 5.63 -19.09
CA TYR A 365 -15.19 4.44 -19.82
C TYR A 365 -13.67 4.29 -19.74
N SER A 366 -12.96 5.28 -19.19
CA SER A 366 -11.51 5.34 -19.13
C SER A 366 -11.02 5.74 -17.73
N MET A 367 -9.87 5.18 -17.36
CA MET A 367 -9.15 5.55 -16.15
C MET A 367 -7.73 5.94 -16.55
N THR A 368 -7.34 7.17 -16.19
CA THR A 368 -6.05 7.75 -16.61
C THR A 368 -5.09 7.82 -15.44
N LEU A 369 -3.85 7.40 -15.69
CA LEU A 369 -2.74 7.46 -14.74
C LEU A 369 -1.58 8.23 -15.40
N TYR A 370 -0.91 9.09 -14.62
CA TYR A 370 0.36 9.70 -15.04
C TYR A 370 1.48 9.15 -14.19
N ILE A 371 2.49 8.58 -14.84
CA ILE A 371 3.59 7.87 -14.18
C ILE A 371 4.90 8.52 -14.58
N ARG A 372 5.61 9.06 -13.59
CA ARG A 372 6.95 9.59 -13.80
C ARG A 372 7.95 8.44 -13.98
N THR A 373 8.80 8.53 -14.99
CA THR A 373 9.90 7.59 -15.18
C THR A 373 11.06 7.93 -14.25
N PHE A 374 11.74 6.91 -13.74
CA PHE A 374 12.96 7.08 -12.95
C PHE A 374 14.19 6.87 -13.84
N GLY A 375 14.46 7.82 -14.73
CA GLY A 375 15.52 7.74 -15.74
C GLY A 375 16.95 7.54 -15.19
N GLY A 376 17.20 7.91 -13.94
CA GLY A 376 18.50 7.69 -13.29
C GLY A 376 18.82 6.22 -12.97
N ASN A 377 17.82 5.33 -13.04
CA ASN A 377 18.00 3.91 -12.74
C ASN A 377 17.46 3.05 -13.89
N LYS A 378 18.37 2.56 -14.75
CA LYS A 378 18.04 1.64 -15.85
C LYS A 378 17.35 0.34 -15.38
N LYS A 379 17.45 -0.02 -14.09
CA LYS A 379 16.74 -1.16 -13.50
C LYS A 379 15.33 -0.82 -13.01
N SER A 380 14.87 0.42 -13.19
CA SER A 380 13.52 0.83 -12.80
C SER A 380 12.46 0.22 -13.70
N TRP A 381 11.39 -0.30 -13.10
CA TRP A 381 10.23 -0.80 -13.83
C TRP A 381 9.60 0.26 -14.73
N THR A 382 9.53 1.52 -14.26
CA THR A 382 8.96 2.62 -15.05
C THR A 382 9.84 3.03 -16.23
N HIS A 383 11.16 2.84 -16.13
CA HIS A 383 12.08 3.07 -17.23
C HIS A 383 11.94 1.98 -18.30
N ALA A 384 11.95 0.71 -17.89
CA ALA A 384 11.74 -0.40 -18.80
C ALA A 384 10.35 -0.32 -19.49
N LEU A 385 9.33 0.18 -18.78
CA LEU A 385 8.03 0.45 -19.38
C LEU A 385 8.10 1.55 -20.45
N SER A 386 8.85 2.63 -20.19
CA SER A 386 9.00 3.70 -21.19
C SER A 386 9.71 3.26 -22.46
N GLU A 387 10.65 2.32 -22.39
CA GLU A 387 11.31 1.75 -23.56
C GLU A 387 10.33 0.93 -24.45
N LEU A 388 9.26 0.39 -23.86
CA LEU A 388 8.23 -0.36 -24.60
C LEU A 388 7.21 0.53 -25.31
N CYS A 389 6.98 1.76 -24.84
CA CYS A 389 5.90 2.62 -25.36
C CYS A 389 6.26 3.38 -26.66
N GLY A 390 7.34 3.00 -27.36
CA GLY A 390 7.60 3.44 -28.74
C GLY A 390 8.11 4.87 -28.92
N LYS A 391 7.82 5.46 -30.11
CA LYS A 391 8.19 6.84 -30.48
C LYS A 391 7.37 7.86 -29.67
N ASP A 392 7.90 9.07 -29.53
CA ASP A 392 7.27 10.12 -28.73
C ASP A 392 5.84 10.41 -29.18
N GLY A 393 4.90 10.35 -28.23
CA GLY A 393 3.49 10.68 -28.45
C GLY A 393 2.64 9.58 -29.11
N GLU A 394 3.22 8.47 -29.58
CA GLU A 394 2.43 7.34 -30.08
C GLU A 394 1.88 6.49 -28.91
N SER A 395 0.61 6.11 -29.02
CA SER A 395 -0.03 5.21 -28.04
C SER A 395 0.23 3.76 -28.44
N THR A 396 0.89 3.01 -27.56
CA THR A 396 1.12 1.57 -27.70
C THR A 396 0.15 0.80 -26.82
N LEU A 397 -0.51 -0.21 -27.37
CA LEU A 397 -1.36 -1.11 -26.61
C LEU A 397 -0.53 -2.20 -25.94
N LEU A 398 -0.56 -2.24 -24.61
CA LEU A 398 0.19 -3.18 -23.79
C LEU A 398 -0.75 -4.05 -22.96
N LYS A 399 -0.46 -5.36 -22.91
CA LYS A 399 -1.23 -6.31 -22.09
C LYS A 399 -0.85 -6.19 -20.61
N MET A 400 -1.62 -5.45 -19.84
CA MET A 400 -1.36 -5.20 -18.42
C MET A 400 -2.47 -5.77 -17.53
N ASN A 401 -2.08 -6.31 -16.36
CA ASN A 401 -3.01 -6.66 -15.31
C ASN A 401 -3.22 -5.44 -14.40
N VAL A 402 -4.47 -5.12 -14.12
CA VAL A 402 -4.87 -4.07 -13.20
C VAL A 402 -5.43 -4.72 -11.93
N GLU A 403 -4.99 -4.26 -10.76
CA GLU A 403 -5.51 -4.67 -9.46
C GLU A 403 -6.00 -3.43 -8.71
N GLY A 404 -7.29 -3.37 -8.37
CA GLY A 404 -7.84 -2.18 -7.70
C GLY A 404 -9.34 -2.24 -7.44
N VAL A 405 -9.98 -1.13 -7.07
CA VAL A 405 -9.37 0.16 -6.68
C VAL A 405 -9.04 0.13 -5.18
N PHE A 406 -7.93 0.75 -4.80
CA PHE A 406 -7.48 0.88 -3.41
C PHE A 406 -7.35 2.35 -3.02
N GLY A 407 -7.52 2.68 -1.75
CA GLY A 407 -7.32 4.05 -1.27
C GLY A 407 -8.09 4.33 0.00
N ASP A 408 -7.74 5.45 0.62
CA ASP A 408 -8.45 5.99 1.77
C ASP A 408 -9.40 7.09 1.31
N ARG A 409 -10.65 7.01 1.74
CA ARG A 409 -11.74 7.90 1.31
C ARG A 409 -12.03 8.99 2.33
N GLN A 410 -11.30 9.00 3.45
CA GLN A 410 -11.43 10.02 4.48
C GLN A 410 -10.72 11.31 4.05
N HIS A 411 -11.52 12.34 3.74
CA HIS A 411 -11.03 13.65 3.33
C HIS A 411 -11.36 14.69 4.42
N ASP A 412 -11.02 14.38 5.68
CA ASP A 412 -11.40 15.21 6.82
C ASP A 412 -10.84 16.63 6.75
N TYR A 413 -9.71 16.83 6.06
CA TYR A 413 -9.10 18.13 5.85
C TYR A 413 -9.97 19.11 5.02
N LEU A 414 -10.96 18.60 4.26
CA LEU A 414 -11.93 19.42 3.50
C LEU A 414 -12.86 20.26 4.38
N CYS A 415 -12.82 20.08 5.70
CA CYS A 415 -13.55 20.94 6.62
C CYS A 415 -12.85 22.28 6.91
N SER A 416 -11.62 22.49 6.44
CA SER A 416 -10.87 23.72 6.71
C SER A 416 -11.45 24.91 5.95
N ASP A 417 -11.43 26.13 6.49
CA ASP A 417 -11.87 27.32 5.72
C ASP A 417 -10.91 27.63 4.57
N THR A 418 -9.63 27.31 4.77
CA THR A 418 -8.57 27.49 3.80
C THR A 418 -7.72 26.24 3.73
N ILE A 419 -7.44 25.79 2.51
CA ILE A 419 -6.54 24.66 2.23
C ILE A 419 -5.38 25.17 1.41
N VAL A 420 -4.18 24.75 1.78
CA VAL A 420 -2.99 24.92 0.95
C VAL A 420 -2.57 23.53 0.47
N ILE A 421 -2.69 23.29 -0.83
CA ILE A 421 -2.29 22.07 -1.51
C ILE A 421 -0.90 22.30 -2.09
N LEU A 422 0.09 21.57 -1.57
CA LEU A 422 1.45 21.57 -2.10
C LEU A 422 1.63 20.30 -2.94
N ALA A 423 1.85 20.46 -4.25
CA ALA A 423 2.07 19.35 -5.15
C ALA A 423 3.40 19.52 -5.91
N ALA A 424 4.16 18.43 -6.04
CA ALA A 424 5.43 18.41 -6.76
C ALA A 424 5.40 17.34 -7.86
N GLY A 425 5.59 17.78 -9.12
CA GLY A 425 5.57 16.94 -10.31
C GLY A 425 4.31 16.09 -10.41
N ALA A 426 4.50 14.79 -10.65
CA ALA A 426 3.39 13.83 -10.80
C ALA A 426 2.49 13.68 -9.57
N ALA A 427 2.88 14.17 -8.38
CA ALA A 427 2.01 14.12 -7.20
C ALA A 427 0.71 14.94 -7.36
N ILE A 428 0.64 15.85 -8.34
CA ILE A 428 -0.59 16.59 -8.67
C ILE A 428 -1.76 15.66 -9.02
N THR A 429 -1.49 14.46 -9.54
CA THR A 429 -2.53 13.49 -9.94
C THR A 429 -3.45 13.09 -8.80
N THR A 430 -2.95 13.07 -7.56
CA THR A 430 -3.76 12.79 -6.37
C THR A 430 -4.86 13.82 -6.16
N PHE A 431 -4.60 15.08 -6.53
CA PHE A 431 -5.49 16.20 -6.30
C PHE A 431 -6.35 16.54 -7.52
N MET A 432 -6.01 16.07 -8.72
CA MET A 432 -6.82 16.24 -9.93
C MET A 432 -8.28 15.79 -9.75
N PRO A 433 -8.58 14.53 -9.36
CA PRO A 433 -9.95 14.10 -9.12
C PRO A 433 -10.59 14.82 -7.92
N LEU A 434 -9.79 15.21 -6.92
CA LEU A 434 -10.30 15.95 -5.77
C LEU A 434 -10.83 17.32 -6.19
N ILE A 435 -10.03 18.09 -6.93
CA ILE A 435 -10.37 19.44 -7.39
C ILE A 435 -11.59 19.38 -8.31
N LYS A 436 -11.65 18.41 -9.23
CA LYS A 436 -12.83 18.18 -10.08
C LYS A 436 -14.08 17.84 -9.26
N SER A 437 -13.96 16.95 -8.27
CA SER A 437 -15.08 16.59 -7.39
C SER A 437 -15.59 17.76 -6.55
N ILE A 438 -14.70 18.64 -6.08
CA ILE A 438 -15.04 19.86 -5.35
C ILE A 438 -15.82 20.82 -6.25
N ALA A 439 -15.32 21.08 -7.47
CA ALA A 439 -15.99 21.95 -8.43
C ALA A 439 -17.40 21.43 -8.78
N ALA A 440 -17.53 20.14 -9.10
CA ALA A 440 -18.81 19.52 -9.40
C ALA A 440 -19.81 19.62 -8.23
N HIS A 441 -19.34 19.51 -6.99
CA HIS A 441 -20.19 19.66 -5.82
C HIS A 441 -20.65 21.11 -5.60
N ILE A 442 -19.75 22.08 -5.77
CA ILE A 442 -20.07 23.51 -5.65
C ILE A 442 -21.14 23.90 -6.69
N ASP A 443 -20.98 23.45 -7.94
CA ASP A 443 -21.93 23.71 -9.02
C ASP A 443 -23.31 23.09 -8.73
N ALA A 444 -23.33 21.83 -8.27
CA ALA A 444 -24.57 21.13 -7.92
C ALA A 444 -25.32 21.82 -6.78
N LYS A 445 -24.61 22.27 -5.73
CA LYS A 445 -25.23 22.93 -4.57
C LYS A 445 -25.71 24.34 -4.88
N SER A 446 -24.97 25.08 -5.71
CA SER A 446 -25.35 26.40 -6.19
C SER A 446 -26.62 26.34 -7.05
N SER A 447 -26.81 25.24 -7.78
CA SER A 447 -28.01 25.00 -8.58
C SER A 447 -29.22 24.57 -7.74
N ALA A 448 -28.99 23.90 -6.60
CA ALA A 448 -30.05 23.32 -5.76
C ALA A 448 -30.55 24.24 -4.63
N SER A 449 -29.75 25.20 -4.18
CA SER A 449 -30.07 26.07 -3.05
C SER A 449 -30.22 27.53 -3.49
N SER A 450 -31.30 28.18 -3.04
CA SER A 450 -31.49 29.63 -3.19
C SER A 450 -30.72 30.45 -2.14
N GLU A 451 -30.14 29.82 -1.12
CA GLU A 451 -29.36 30.52 -0.09
C GLU A 451 -27.92 30.76 -0.54
N PRO A 452 -27.34 31.93 -0.23
CA PRO A 452 -25.93 32.21 -0.51
C PRO A 452 -25.04 31.20 0.23
N GLN A 453 -24.25 30.45 -0.53
CA GLN A 453 -23.27 29.51 -0.01
C GLN A 453 -21.91 30.18 0.11
N THR A 454 -21.21 29.91 1.21
CA THR A 454 -19.77 30.17 1.32
C THR A 454 -19.02 28.89 0.97
N THR A 455 -17.97 29.01 0.15
CA THR A 455 -17.12 27.91 -0.28
C THR A 455 -15.73 28.00 0.36
N ILE A 456 -15.05 26.86 0.42
CA ILE A 456 -13.67 26.77 0.84
C ILE A 456 -12.74 27.60 -0.04
N LYS A 457 -11.68 28.19 0.55
CA LYS A 457 -10.61 28.82 -0.22
C LYS A 457 -9.44 27.86 -0.38
N ALA A 458 -9.12 27.46 -1.60
CA ALA A 458 -8.01 26.56 -1.87
C ALA A 458 -6.86 27.30 -2.56
N TYR A 459 -5.63 27.07 -2.10
CA TYR A 459 -4.40 27.53 -2.73
C TYR A 459 -3.64 26.30 -3.23
N LEU A 460 -3.57 26.12 -4.54
CA LEU A 460 -2.77 25.06 -5.15
C LEU A 460 -1.41 25.63 -5.57
N ILE A 461 -0.35 25.18 -4.90
CA ILE A 461 1.02 25.54 -5.21
C ILE A 461 1.68 24.29 -5.80
N CYS A 462 1.91 24.34 -7.11
CA CYS A 462 2.51 23.26 -7.87
C CYS A 462 3.94 23.60 -8.25
N THR A 463 4.86 22.65 -8.06
CA THR A 463 6.22 22.74 -8.61
C THR A 463 6.48 21.64 -9.62
N PHE A 464 6.96 22.01 -10.80
CA PHE A 464 7.44 21.10 -11.83
C PHE A 464 8.94 21.25 -12.03
N ARG A 465 9.59 20.17 -12.48
CA ARG A 465 11.03 20.21 -12.73
C ARG A 465 11.36 20.95 -14.01
N TYR A 466 10.63 20.65 -15.08
CA TYR A 466 10.82 21.19 -16.42
C TYR A 466 9.51 21.78 -16.93
N GLU A 467 9.58 22.65 -17.94
CA GLU A 467 8.39 23.24 -18.56
C GLU A 467 7.62 22.18 -19.35
N SER A 468 8.34 21.25 -19.97
CA SER A 468 7.75 20.11 -20.70
C SER A 468 6.77 19.27 -19.87
N GLU A 469 6.97 19.16 -18.54
CA GLU A 469 6.06 18.45 -17.64
C GLU A 469 4.66 19.08 -17.60
N LEU A 470 4.53 20.39 -17.82
CA LEU A 470 3.23 21.08 -17.79
C LEU A 470 2.34 20.63 -18.93
N TYR A 471 2.90 20.35 -20.12
CA TYR A 471 2.11 19.93 -21.28
C TYR A 471 1.39 18.60 -21.04
N CYS A 472 1.97 17.68 -20.25
CA CYS A 472 1.31 16.42 -19.89
C CYS A 472 0.03 16.62 -19.07
N TYR A 473 -0.04 17.71 -18.31
CA TYR A 473 -1.19 18.08 -17.48
C TYR A 473 -1.97 19.27 -18.07
N GLY A 474 -1.66 19.66 -19.31
CA GLY A 474 -2.05 20.94 -19.90
C GLY A 474 -3.55 21.21 -19.84
N ASP A 475 -4.37 20.23 -20.23
CA ASP A 475 -5.84 20.37 -20.20
C ASP A 475 -6.38 20.66 -18.81
N PHE A 476 -5.87 19.96 -17.79
CA PHE A 476 -6.28 20.17 -16.41
C PHE A 476 -5.77 21.50 -15.85
N LEU A 477 -4.49 21.83 -16.10
CA LEU A 477 -3.88 23.09 -15.65
C LEU A 477 -4.57 24.30 -16.30
N HIS A 478 -4.97 24.17 -17.57
CA HIS A 478 -5.73 25.18 -18.29
C HIS A 478 -7.12 25.35 -17.69
N GLN A 479 -7.84 24.25 -17.41
CA GLN A 479 -9.16 24.28 -16.78
C GLN A 479 -9.12 25.01 -15.43
N ILE A 480 -8.23 24.62 -14.52
CA ILE A 480 -8.18 25.21 -13.17
C ILE A 480 -7.71 26.67 -13.15
N SER A 481 -7.09 27.15 -14.23
CA SER A 481 -6.55 28.51 -14.32
C SER A 481 -7.52 29.49 -15.00
N ASN A 482 -8.34 28.99 -15.94
CA ASN A 482 -9.16 29.84 -16.81
C ASN A 482 -10.66 29.65 -16.63
N ASP A 483 -11.13 28.50 -16.11
CA ASP A 483 -12.55 28.22 -15.97
C ASP A 483 -13.10 28.81 -14.64
N PRO A 484 -14.13 29.68 -14.70
CA PRO A 484 -14.76 30.28 -13.51
C PRO A 484 -15.23 29.28 -12.45
N ARG A 485 -15.56 28.04 -12.87
CA ARG A 485 -15.94 26.96 -11.95
C ARG A 485 -14.84 26.60 -10.95
N PHE A 486 -13.58 26.84 -11.30
CA PHE A 486 -12.43 26.63 -10.43
C PHE A 486 -11.92 27.93 -9.83
N THR A 487 -11.73 28.97 -10.64
CA THR A 487 -11.06 30.21 -10.20
C THR A 487 -11.82 31.01 -9.13
N SER A 488 -13.11 30.73 -8.93
CA SER A 488 -13.92 31.35 -7.88
C SER A 488 -13.49 30.96 -6.46
N TRP A 489 -12.92 29.77 -6.27
CA TRP A 489 -12.54 29.24 -4.96
C TRP A 489 -11.09 28.69 -4.91
N LEU A 490 -10.50 28.39 -6.07
CA LEU A 490 -9.14 27.87 -6.21
C LEU A 490 -8.20 28.93 -6.79
N LYS A 491 -7.12 29.23 -6.06
CA LYS A 491 -5.99 30.02 -6.55
C LYS A 491 -4.82 29.10 -6.87
N THR A 492 -4.43 29.03 -8.14
CA THR A 492 -3.33 28.18 -8.61
C THR A 492 -2.06 29.01 -8.80
N THR A 493 -0.92 28.51 -8.31
CA THR A 493 0.42 29.06 -8.56
C THR A 493 1.32 27.93 -9.04
N ILE A 494 1.95 28.11 -10.20
CA ILE A 494 2.80 27.11 -10.84
C ILE A 494 4.24 27.62 -10.82
N HIS A 495 5.17 26.78 -10.37
CA HIS A 495 6.59 27.05 -10.31
C HIS A 495 7.36 26.03 -11.14
N VAL A 496 8.17 26.51 -12.08
CA VAL A 496 9.14 25.67 -12.82
C VAL A 496 10.51 25.85 -12.17
N SER A 497 11.11 24.75 -11.73
CA SER A 497 12.31 24.79 -10.88
C SER A 497 13.63 24.69 -11.65
N ARG A 498 13.63 24.31 -12.93
CA ARG A 498 14.83 24.20 -13.76
C ARG A 498 14.56 24.64 -15.20
N PRO A 499 15.58 25.13 -15.93
CA PRO A 499 15.48 25.29 -17.38
C PRO A 499 15.27 23.94 -18.08
N GLU A 500 14.71 23.98 -19.28
CA GLU A 500 14.40 22.79 -20.08
C GLU A 500 15.66 21.95 -20.36
N LYS A 501 15.49 20.64 -20.55
CA LYS A 501 16.61 19.76 -20.90
C LYS A 501 17.19 20.18 -22.25
N THR A 502 18.49 20.47 -22.31
CA THR A 502 19.20 20.54 -23.58
C THR A 502 19.23 19.13 -24.17
N LEU A 503 18.39 18.85 -25.16
CA LEU A 503 18.51 17.64 -25.98
C LEU A 503 19.92 17.61 -26.58
N PRO A 504 20.64 16.48 -26.54
CA PRO A 504 21.93 16.38 -27.20
C PRO A 504 21.74 16.67 -28.68
N ILE A 505 22.34 17.76 -29.15
CA ILE A 505 22.35 18.14 -30.56
C ILE A 505 22.98 16.95 -31.30
N SER A 506 22.17 16.24 -32.08
CA SER A 506 22.70 15.31 -33.08
C SER A 506 23.47 16.16 -34.07
N LEU A 507 24.78 16.25 -33.89
CA LEU A 507 25.70 16.80 -34.87
C LEU A 507 25.51 15.98 -36.15
N LYS A 508 24.68 16.48 -37.07
CA LYS A 508 24.72 16.04 -38.45
C LYS A 508 26.16 16.27 -38.91
N ALA A 509 26.87 15.18 -39.19
CA ALA A 509 28.20 15.24 -39.75
C ALA A 509 28.19 16.20 -40.94
N PRO A 510 29.13 17.15 -41.03
CA PRO A 510 29.17 18.07 -42.15
C PRO A 510 29.35 17.26 -43.44
N VAL A 511 28.48 17.52 -44.41
CA VAL A 511 28.62 17.07 -45.78
C VAL A 511 29.95 17.63 -46.29
N VAL A 512 30.96 16.77 -46.41
CA VAL A 512 32.25 17.13 -47.01
C VAL A 512 31.99 17.31 -48.51
N ALA A 513 32.01 18.58 -48.94
CA ALA A 513 32.08 18.95 -50.35
C ALA A 513 33.42 18.47 -50.95
N GLY A 514 33.36 18.05 -52.21
CA GLY A 514 34.34 17.20 -52.84
C GLY A 514 35.75 17.77 -53.00
N ARG A 515 36.69 16.83 -53.18
CA ARG A 515 37.92 17.06 -53.92
C ARG A 515 38.26 15.80 -54.71
N GLU A 516 38.42 16.00 -56.01
CA GLU A 516 38.72 14.99 -57.02
C GLU A 516 40.14 14.42 -56.90
N HIS A 517 40.24 13.14 -57.29
CA HIS A 517 41.34 12.42 -57.96
C HIS A 517 42.81 12.59 -57.51
N ASN A 518 43.49 11.48 -57.14
CA ASN A 518 44.13 10.57 -58.13
C ASN A 518 44.85 9.35 -57.49
N ASN A 519 44.58 8.18 -58.08
CA ASN A 519 45.46 7.04 -58.41
C ASN A 519 46.74 6.75 -57.59
N ASN A 520 46.79 5.59 -56.91
CA ASN A 520 47.47 4.35 -57.38
C ASN A 520 47.69 3.33 -56.25
N ASN A 521 47.24 2.09 -56.53
CA ASN A 521 47.85 0.79 -56.26
C ASN A 521 48.37 0.31 -54.88
N ASP A 522 47.94 -0.94 -54.61
CA ASP A 522 48.60 -2.07 -53.94
C ASP A 522 48.43 -2.29 -52.42
N GLY A 523 47.87 -3.47 -52.09
CA GLY A 523 48.36 -4.32 -50.98
C GLY A 523 47.52 -4.45 -49.71
N GLU A 524 46.80 -5.57 -49.62
CA GLU A 524 46.58 -6.45 -48.44
C GLU A 524 45.92 -5.95 -47.12
N HIS A 525 45.01 -6.78 -46.63
CA HIS A 525 44.42 -6.85 -45.28
C HIS A 525 44.98 -8.12 -44.58
N PRO A 526 44.75 -8.44 -43.29
CA PRO A 526 44.38 -7.65 -42.10
C PRO A 526 45.23 -8.02 -40.83
N TYR A 527 44.86 -7.43 -39.69
CA TYR A 527 45.02 -7.87 -38.28
C TYR A 527 46.09 -7.26 -37.36
N ASP A 528 45.54 -6.79 -36.23
CA ASP A 528 46.07 -6.72 -34.86
C ASP A 528 46.93 -5.51 -34.47
N GLN A 529 46.41 -4.67 -33.57
CA GLN A 529 47.06 -4.44 -32.26
C GLN A 529 46.18 -3.62 -31.31
N ARG A 530 46.04 -4.19 -30.10
CA ARG A 530 45.68 -3.53 -28.85
C ARG A 530 46.83 -2.64 -28.37
N GLU A 531 46.52 -1.48 -27.78
CA GLU A 531 47.26 -0.86 -26.66
C GLU A 531 46.40 0.27 -26.05
N ARG A 532 45.97 0.21 -24.78
CA ARG A 532 46.65 0.61 -23.53
C ARG A 532 47.19 2.05 -23.56
N ILE A 533 46.60 2.94 -22.75
CA ILE A 533 47.31 4.07 -22.11
C ILE A 533 46.76 4.28 -20.68
N ALA A 534 47.70 4.44 -19.75
CA ALA A 534 47.53 4.62 -18.32
C ALA A 534 47.93 6.04 -17.86
N CYS A 535 47.53 6.34 -16.61
CA CYS A 535 48.16 7.25 -15.62
C CYS A 535 48.15 8.77 -15.83
N SER A 536 47.69 9.52 -14.81
CA SER A 536 48.60 10.01 -13.76
C SER A 536 47.84 10.78 -12.65
N THR A 537 48.39 10.66 -11.44
CA THR A 537 47.99 11.28 -10.17
C THR A 537 48.88 12.49 -9.87
N GLY A 538 48.36 13.47 -9.13
CA GLY A 538 49.14 14.57 -8.56
C GLY A 538 48.33 15.32 -7.49
N ALA A 539 48.86 15.35 -6.27
CA ALA A 539 48.27 15.95 -5.07
C ALA A 539 48.88 17.31 -4.74
N SER A 540 48.13 18.19 -4.04
CA SER A 540 48.65 19.10 -3.00
C SER A 540 47.52 19.79 -2.23
N SER A 541 47.71 19.92 -0.91
CA SER A 541 46.88 20.70 0.02
C SER A 541 47.69 21.90 0.54
N PRO A 542 47.03 22.93 1.10
CA PRO A 542 47.65 23.69 2.19
C PRO A 542 46.74 23.85 3.42
N THR A 543 47.40 23.94 4.58
CA THR A 543 46.89 24.17 5.94
C THR A 543 46.83 25.67 6.26
N ILE A 544 45.80 26.16 6.98
CA ILE A 544 45.82 27.48 7.64
C ILE A 544 45.22 27.39 9.07
N THR A 545 45.84 28.18 9.94
CA THR A 545 45.84 28.32 11.41
C THR A 545 44.59 28.91 12.08
N THR A 546 44.47 28.62 13.38
CA THR A 546 43.49 29.13 14.36
C THR A 546 43.77 30.57 14.80
N GLY A 547 42.73 31.42 14.87
CA GLY A 547 42.73 32.73 15.51
C GLY A 547 41.33 33.16 15.96
N SER A 548 41.22 33.62 17.21
CA SER A 548 40.03 34.06 17.95
C SER A 548 39.42 35.36 17.43
N PHE A 549 38.08 35.49 17.43
CA PHE A 549 37.39 36.79 17.41
C PHE A 549 36.02 36.72 18.13
N ASP A 550 35.88 37.58 19.15
CA ASP A 550 34.62 38.05 19.71
C ASP A 550 33.95 39.06 18.73
N GLU A 551 32.61 39.12 18.80
CA GLU A 551 31.63 40.08 18.22
C GLU A 551 30.66 39.61 17.11
N PRO A 552 29.39 40.09 17.12
CA PRO A 552 28.28 39.44 16.44
C PRO A 552 28.08 39.96 15.01
N VAL A 553 28.11 39.04 14.03
CA VAL A 553 27.83 39.37 12.63
C VAL A 553 26.35 39.15 12.33
N GLN A 554 25.67 40.22 11.90
CA GLN A 554 24.32 40.15 11.33
C GLN A 554 24.31 39.31 10.04
N LEU A 555 23.45 38.29 9.99
CA LEU A 555 23.18 37.52 8.79
C LEU A 555 22.25 38.29 7.85
N GLN A 556 22.83 38.97 6.86
CA GLN A 556 22.15 39.28 5.60
C GLN A 556 22.07 37.99 4.77
N THR A 557 20.87 37.42 4.64
CA THR A 557 20.60 36.31 3.73
C THR A 557 20.55 36.82 2.29
N THR A 558 21.66 36.72 1.57
CA THR A 558 21.68 36.83 0.11
C THR A 558 21.12 35.54 -0.50
N LEU A 559 19.91 35.60 -1.04
CA LEU A 559 19.34 34.56 -1.92
C LEU A 559 20.18 34.45 -3.20
N PRO A 560 20.46 33.23 -3.72
CA PRO A 560 21.07 33.09 -5.04
C PRO A 560 20.12 33.59 -6.13
N GLN A 561 20.63 34.41 -7.04
CA GLN A 561 19.89 35.18 -8.06
C GLN A 561 19.29 34.37 -9.23
N ASP A 562 19.36 33.03 -9.23
CA ASP A 562 18.99 32.21 -10.41
C ASP A 562 17.70 31.40 -10.24
N SER A 563 16.73 31.87 -9.45
CA SER A 563 15.35 31.34 -9.52
C SER A 563 14.52 32.19 -10.49
N HIS A 564 14.43 31.76 -11.75
CA HIS A 564 13.48 32.35 -12.69
C HIS A 564 12.04 32.06 -12.23
N ILE A 565 11.38 33.04 -11.60
CA ILE A 565 9.94 33.02 -11.36
C ILE A 565 9.26 33.27 -12.70
N VAL A 566 8.95 32.20 -13.43
CA VAL A 566 8.08 32.30 -14.60
C VAL A 566 6.65 32.06 -14.13
N THR A 567 5.91 33.13 -13.91
CA THR A 567 4.45 33.06 -13.83
C THR A 567 3.94 32.85 -15.25
N VAL A 568 3.75 31.59 -15.65
CA VAL A 568 3.24 31.27 -16.99
C VAL A 568 1.74 31.59 -17.02
N SER A 569 1.37 32.72 -17.63
CA SER A 569 0.01 32.93 -18.11
C SER A 569 -0.17 32.15 -19.40
N ILE A 570 -0.82 30.99 -19.33
CA ILE A 570 -1.09 30.13 -20.50
C ILE A 570 -1.96 30.91 -21.50
N PRO A 571 -1.47 31.27 -22.71
CA PRO A 571 -2.26 32.04 -23.66
C PRO A 571 -3.43 31.23 -24.24
N ALA A 572 -4.54 31.90 -24.57
CA ALA A 572 -5.76 31.27 -25.11
C ALA A 572 -5.62 30.63 -26.51
N ALA A 573 -4.46 30.72 -27.17
CA ALA A 573 -4.23 30.20 -28.52
C ALA A 573 -3.92 28.68 -28.58
N PHE A 574 -3.87 28.00 -27.44
CA PHE A 574 -3.29 26.65 -27.31
C PHE A 574 -4.25 25.48 -27.53
N VAL A 575 -5.51 25.72 -27.88
CA VAL A 575 -6.51 24.65 -28.15
C VAL A 575 -6.40 24.07 -29.58
N SER A 576 -5.66 24.70 -30.50
CA SER A 576 -5.70 24.34 -31.93
C SER A 576 -4.80 23.17 -32.37
N GLN A 577 -3.85 22.72 -31.55
CA GLN A 577 -2.91 21.65 -31.96
C GLN A 577 -3.41 20.24 -31.66
N GLN A 578 -4.34 20.06 -30.71
CA GLN A 578 -4.89 18.75 -30.36
C GLN A 578 -6.12 18.38 -31.21
N GLN A 579 -6.81 19.36 -31.79
CA GLN A 579 -7.95 19.12 -32.70
C GLN A 579 -7.55 18.59 -34.09
N LYS A 580 -6.26 18.58 -34.45
CA LYS A 580 -5.82 18.02 -35.74
C LYS A 580 -5.63 16.50 -35.73
N THR A 581 -5.63 15.85 -34.57
CA THR A 581 -5.54 14.38 -34.46
C THR A 581 -6.89 13.66 -34.44
N ASP A 582 -8.00 14.39 -34.24
CA ASP A 582 -9.36 13.80 -34.22
C ASP A 582 -9.99 13.59 -35.61
N LYS A 583 -9.22 13.78 -36.70
CA LYS A 583 -9.70 13.56 -38.08
C LYS A 583 -9.37 12.18 -38.68
N TYR A 584 -8.78 11.28 -37.89
CA TYR A 584 -8.64 9.86 -38.25
C TYR A 584 -8.91 8.99 -37.02
N ALA A 585 -10.18 8.83 -36.68
CA ALA A 585 -10.72 7.76 -35.84
C ALA A 585 -12.09 7.35 -36.41
#